data_AF-A0A528MYS5-F1
#
_entry.id   AF-A0A528MYS5-F1
#
_cell.length_a   1.000
_cell.length_b   1.000
_cell.length_c   1.000
_cell.angle_alpha   90.00
_cell.angle_beta   90.00
_cell.angle_gamma   90.00
#
_symmetry.space_group_name_H-M   'P 1'
#
loop_
_entity.id
_entity.type
_entity.pdbx_description
1 polymer ?
#
loop_
_entity_poly.entity_id
_entity_poly.type
_entity_poly.pdbx_seq_one_letter_code
_entity_poly.pdbx_strand_id
1 'polypeptide(L)' 'AAVDWGTTRLRVWLVNEAGNVLAERRGDDGLITAQAAGFSTILEGHLAAMGAPEAMPVIICGMAGSRQG' A
#
# COMPACT_ATOMS: atom_id res chain seq x y z
N ALA A 1 7.65 -3.82 0.26
CA ALA A 1 6.55 -3.40 1.17
C ALA A 1 5.47 -4.47 1.24
N ALA A 2 4.83 -4.59 2.39
CA ALA A 2 3.59 -5.36 2.55
C ALA A 2 2.41 -4.39 2.60
N VAL A 3 1.38 -4.66 1.81
CA VAL A 3 0.20 -3.81 1.69
C VAL A 3 -1.06 -4.63 1.98
N ASP A 4 -1.89 -4.13 2.86
CA ASP A 4 -3.25 -4.61 3.03
C ASP A 4 -4.23 -3.53 2.57
N TRP A 5 -4.92 -3.83 1.47
CA TRP A 5 -5.82 -2.88 0.81
C TRP A 5 -7.27 -3.32 1.01
N GLY A 6 -7.93 -2.76 2.02
CA GLY A 6 -9.35 -2.98 2.29
C GLY A 6 -10.26 -2.12 1.41
N THR A 7 -11.57 -2.30 1.58
CA THR A 7 -12.58 -1.49 0.85
C THR A 7 -12.48 0.00 1.19
N THR A 8 -12.25 0.32 2.47
CA THR A 8 -12.26 1.71 3.00
C THR A 8 -10.93 2.12 3.65
N ARG A 9 -10.03 1.17 3.90
CA ARG A 9 -8.76 1.42 4.59
C ARG A 9 -7.60 0.86 3.80
N LEU A 10 -6.45 1.52 3.93
CA LEU A 10 -5.15 1.06 3.44
C LEU A 10 -4.18 0.96 4.61
N ARG A 11 -3.36 -0.08 4.63
CA ARG A 11 -2.21 -0.23 5.54
C ARG A 11 -0.98 -0.64 4.73
N VAL A 12 0.16 0.02 4.99
CA VAL A 12 1.43 -0.25 4.31
C VAL A 12 2.55 -0.37 5.33
N TRP A 13 3.38 -1.40 5.17
CA TRP A 13 4.59 -1.61 5.96
C TRP A 13 5.82 -1.72 5.08
N LEU A 14 6.90 -1.05 5.49
CA LEU A 14 8.25 -1.37 5.04
C LEU A 14 8.83 -2.44 5.97
N VAL A 15 9.28 -3.55 5.39
CA VAL A 15 9.79 -4.70 6.14
C VAL A 15 11.18 -5.04 5.60
N ASN A 16 12.15 -5.20 6.49
CA ASN A 16 13.50 -5.59 6.10
C ASN A 16 13.64 -7.12 5.97
N GLU A 17 14.80 -7.59 5.53
CA GLU A 17 15.08 -9.02 5.31
C GLU A 17 14.96 -9.88 6.58
N ALA A 18 15.16 -9.28 7.77
CA ALA A 18 15.00 -9.96 9.05
C ALA A 18 13.53 -10.01 9.53
N GLY A 19 12.60 -9.44 8.77
CA GLY A 19 11.18 -9.35 9.13
C GLY A 19 10.84 -8.17 10.05
N ASN A 20 11.78 -7.25 10.29
CA ASN A 20 11.52 -6.07 11.12
C ASN A 20 10.74 -5.02 10.34
N VAL A 21 9.72 -4.44 10.97
CA VAL A 21 9.00 -3.29 10.43
C VAL A 21 9.86 -2.04 10.59
N LEU A 22 10.19 -1.39 9.48
CA LEU A 22 10.98 -0.15 9.45
C LEU A 22 10.11 1.11 9.46
N ALA A 23 8.94 1.04 8.82
CA ALA A 23 7.98 2.14 8.73
C ALA A 23 6.58 1.59 8.50
N GLU A 24 5.57 2.36 8.91
CA GLU A 24 4.17 2.04 8.74
C GLU A 24 3.36 3.30 8.38
N ARG A 25 2.41 3.15 7.46
CA ARG A 25 1.36 4.14 7.18
C ARG A 25 -0.01 3.48 7.14
N ARG A 26 -1.02 4.21 7.61
CA ARG A 26 -2.44 3.82 7.55
C ARG A 26 -3.26 5.01 7.08
N GLY A 27 -4.35 4.75 6.34
CA GLY A 27 -5.21 5.81 5.82
C GLY A 27 -6.58 5.32 5.38
N ASP A 28 -7.42 6.28 4.97
CA ASP A 28 -8.74 6.08 4.36
C ASP A 28 -8.66 5.86 2.84
N ASP A 29 -7.46 5.54 2.34
CA ASP A 29 -7.16 5.30 0.92
C ASP A 29 -7.53 3.87 0.47
N GLY A 30 -8.67 3.35 0.96
CA GLY A 30 -9.18 2.04 0.56
C GLY A 30 -9.57 1.97 -0.92
N LEU A 31 -10.07 0.82 -1.36
CA LEU A 31 -10.53 0.59 -2.73
C LEU A 31 -11.44 1.70 -3.26
N ILE A 32 -12.41 2.17 -2.47
CA ILE A 32 -13.36 3.22 -2.89
C ILE A 32 -12.62 4.50 -3.29
N THR A 33 -11.60 4.89 -2.52
CA THR A 33 -10.76 6.05 -2.81
C THR A 33 -9.87 5.77 -4.03
N ALA A 34 -9.30 4.57 -4.12
CA ALA A 34 -8.45 4.15 -5.24
C ALA A 34 -9.17 4.10 -6.59
N GLN A 35 -10.47 3.82 -6.61
CA GLN A 35 -11.28 3.86 -7.84
C GLN A 35 -11.32 5.26 -8.48
N ALA A 36 -11.25 6.33 -7.66
CA ALA A 36 -11.24 7.69 -8.15
C ALA A 36 -9.82 8.23 -8.38
N ALA A 37 -8.89 7.95 -7.46
CA ALA A 37 -7.55 8.54 -7.46
C ALA A 37 -6.47 7.67 -8.14
N GLY A 38 -6.73 6.38 -8.36
CA GLY A 38 -5.80 5.43 -8.96
C GLY A 38 -4.90 4.71 -7.94
N PHE A 39 -4.74 3.39 -8.12
CA PHE A 39 -3.91 2.56 -7.23
C PHE A 39 -2.44 2.98 -7.20
N SER A 40 -1.82 3.16 -8.39
CA SER A 40 -0.39 3.52 -8.48
C SER A 40 -0.14 4.87 -7.80
N THR A 41 -0.96 5.89 -8.07
CA THR A 41 -0.84 7.21 -7.43
C THR A 41 -0.89 7.13 -5.91
N ILE A 42 -1.85 6.40 -5.33
CA ILE A 42 -1.96 6.22 -3.89
C ILE A 42 -0.74 5.47 -3.35
N LEU A 43 -0.41 4.31 -3.92
CA LEU A 43 0.63 3.44 -3.40
C LEU A 43 2.01 4.11 -3.48
N GLU A 44 2.36 4.69 -4.63
CA GLU A 44 3.62 5.41 -4.83
C GLU A 44 3.73 6.61 -3.89
N GLY A 45 2.63 7.33 -3.64
CA GLY A 45 2.59 8.42 -2.66
C GLY A 45 2.94 7.95 -1.25
N HIS A 46 2.37 6.83 -0.80
CA HIS A 46 2.71 6.24 0.51
C HIS A 46 4.14 5.72 0.56
N LEU A 47 4.62 5.06 -0.50
CA LEU A 47 5.99 4.54 -0.59
C LEU A 47 7.03 5.67 -0.59
N ALA A 48 6.84 6.70 -1.40
CA ALA A 48 7.70 7.87 -1.44
C ALA A 48 7.74 8.58 -0.09
N ALA A 49 6.58 8.75 0.55
CA ALA A 49 6.50 9.40 1.86
C ALA A 49 7.13 8.59 3.00
N MET A 50 7.39 7.29 2.80
CA MET A 50 8.17 6.45 3.72
C MET A 50 9.65 6.33 3.32
N GLY A 51 10.09 6.96 2.22
CA GLY A 51 11.46 6.83 1.72
C GLY A 51 11.78 5.45 1.16
N ALA A 52 10.78 4.75 0.62
CA ALA A 52 10.97 3.45 0.00
C ALA A 52 11.86 3.55 -1.27
N PRO A 53 12.80 2.60 -1.48
CA PRO A 53 13.54 2.52 -2.74
C PRO A 53 12.61 2.26 -3.94
N GLU A 54 12.92 2.87 -5.09
CA GLU A 54 12.09 2.78 -6.31
C GLU A 54 11.88 1.34 -6.80
N ALA A 55 12.93 0.52 -6.78
CA ALA A 55 12.88 -0.87 -7.23
C ALA A 55 12.43 -1.88 -6.14
N MET A 56 11.92 -1.41 -5.00
CA MET A 56 11.54 -2.29 -3.91
C MET A 56 10.29 -3.12 -4.27
N PRO A 57 10.31 -4.45 -4.10
CA PRO A 57 9.15 -5.27 -4.38
C PRO A 57 7.99 -4.98 -3.41
N VAL A 58 6.77 -5.13 -3.91
CA VAL A 58 5.54 -4.94 -3.12
C VAL A 58 4.68 -6.19 -3.21
N ILE A 59 4.16 -6.64 -2.06
CA ILE A 59 3.13 -7.68 -1.99
C ILE A 59 1.85 -7.06 -1.44
N ILE A 60 0.72 -7.34 -2.09
CA ILE A 60 -0.58 -6.72 -1.79
C ILE A 60 -1.60 -7.82 -1.51
N CYS A 61 -2.37 -7.67 -0.44
CA CYS A 61 -3.55 -8.48 -0.17
C CYS A 61 -4.82 -7.62 -0.07
N GLY A 62 -5.98 -8.28 -0.06
CA GLY A 62 -7.27 -7.64 0.11
C GLY A 62 -7.99 -7.31 -1.20
N MET A 63 -8.77 -6.23 -1.17
CA MET A 63 -9.73 -5.84 -2.20
C MET A 63 -9.10 -5.26 -3.46
N ALA A 64 -7.81 -4.90 -3.43
CA ALA A 64 -7.08 -4.48 -4.62
C ALA A 64 -7.06 -5.54 -5.74
N GLY A 65 -7.16 -6.83 -5.40
CA GLY A 65 -7.27 -7.92 -6.38
C GLY A 65 -8.70 -8.40 -6.64
N SER A 66 -9.72 -7.71 -6.11
CA SER A 66 -11.11 -8.10 -6.30
C SER A 66 -11.60 -7.75 -7.70
N ARG A 67 -12.80 -8.22 -8.08
CA ARG A 67 -13.43 -7.85 -9.36
C ARG A 67 -13.66 -6.33 -9.51
N GLN A 68 -13.79 -5.60 -8.41
CA GLN A 68 -13.98 -4.15 -8.40
C GLN A 68 -12.69 -3.38 -8.12
N GLY A 69 -11.58 -4.10 -7.92
CA GLY A 69 -10.22 -3.57 -7.85
C GLY A 69 -9.66 -3.22 -9.21
#